data_AF-A0A7S0KMR3-F1
#
_entry.id   AF-A0A7S0KMR3-F1
#
_cell.length_a   1.000
_cell.length_b   1.000
_cell.length_c   1.000
_cell.angle_alpha   90.00
_cell.angle_beta   90.00
_cell.angle_gamma   90.00
#
_symmetry.space_group_name_H-M   'P 1'
#
loop_
_entity.id
_entity.type
_entity.pdbx_description
1 polymer ?
#
loop_
_entity_poly.entity_id
_entity_poly.type
_entity_poly.pdbx_seq_one_letter_code
_entity_poly.pdbx_strand_id
1 'polypeptide(L)'
;GVGRANSSEMAELLDKPLDEIIKMDTGGGNRRRGGGNRGGRGGKAPHGKNDGSRRRSRENSTPYGVTHRSGESVADIANAPSGERTLKCSATTNPKKLAGSIALVCEGGCGEAPLILALGASCVNQAVKAIAICRKDMLEHADPTYLSCFPSFRQHREQKHGALSLQCDKETKGPWSSSDVDLTVASGTNPSSTAGAIAGKIREGCKVAVRACGADAVNNAVAAVAFARTYLKDEGIDVYFVPEFEKEPVGDGGERTVVLFRVCKAAGSAATGVK
;
A
#
# COMPACT_ATOMS: atom_id res chain seq x y z
N GLY A 1 -8.04 25.55 -25.83
CA GLY A 1 -9.06 25.23 -24.81
C GLY A 1 -9.28 23.74 -24.83
N VAL A 2 -8.72 23.03 -23.84
CA VAL A 2 -8.87 21.57 -23.72
C VAL A 2 -10.08 21.31 -22.82
N GLY A 3 -11.01 20.50 -23.31
CA GLY A 3 -12.33 20.28 -22.74
C GLY A 3 -12.28 19.82 -21.29
N ARG A 4 -13.06 20.51 -20.45
CA ARG A 4 -13.52 20.00 -19.16
C ARG A 4 -14.31 18.71 -19.42
N ALA A 5 -13.78 17.57 -18.99
CA ALA A 5 -14.59 16.38 -18.84
C ALA A 5 -15.67 16.68 -17.77
N ASN A 6 -16.93 16.39 -18.09
CA ASN A 6 -18.07 16.65 -17.23
C ASN A 6 -17.91 15.92 -15.90
N SER A 7 -18.01 16.66 -14.79
CA SER A 7 -18.01 16.14 -13.42
C SER A 7 -19.15 15.15 -13.15
N SER A 8 -20.22 15.17 -13.97
CA SER A 8 -21.36 14.24 -13.85
C SER A 8 -21.07 12.84 -14.39
N GLU A 9 -20.27 12.68 -15.46
CA GLU A 9 -19.90 11.35 -16.00
C GLU A 9 -18.91 10.60 -15.10
N MET A 10 -18.09 11.34 -14.32
CA MET A 10 -17.19 10.74 -13.34
C MET A 10 -17.92 10.28 -12.07
N ALA A 11 -19.03 10.93 -11.70
CA ALA A 11 -19.85 10.51 -10.56
C ALA A 11 -20.56 9.17 -10.83
N GLU A 12 -21.11 8.96 -12.03
CA GLU A 12 -21.80 7.71 -12.40
C GLU A 12 -20.85 6.49 -12.57
N LEU A 13 -19.54 6.73 -12.75
CA LEU A 13 -18.51 5.69 -12.81
C LEU A 13 -18.02 5.24 -11.43
N LEU A 14 -18.30 5.99 -10.37
CA LEU A 14 -17.83 5.75 -8.99
C LEU A 14 -18.85 5.00 -8.11
N ASP A 15 -20.10 4.90 -8.54
CA ASP A 15 -21.17 4.18 -7.82
C ASP A 15 -21.19 2.66 -8.09
N LYS A 16 -20.23 2.14 -8.86
CA LYS A 16 -20.12 0.71 -9.15
C LYS A 16 -19.20 0.03 -8.13
N PRO A 17 -19.51 -1.21 -7.71
CA PRO A 17 -18.61 -1.97 -6.84
C PRO A 17 -17.25 -2.13 -7.51
N LEU A 18 -16.16 -2.03 -6.73
CA LEU A 18 -14.78 -2.01 -7.25
C LEU A 18 -14.46 -3.24 -8.14
N ASP A 19 -15.07 -4.39 -7.82
CA ASP A 19 -14.95 -5.63 -8.60
C ASP A 19 -15.54 -5.52 -10.03
N GLU A 20 -16.53 -4.66 -10.25
CA GLU A 20 -17.08 -4.36 -11.58
C GLU A 20 -16.23 -3.36 -12.35
N ILE A 21 -15.66 -2.36 -11.68
CA ILE A 21 -14.71 -1.42 -12.30
C ILE A 21 -13.48 -2.19 -12.84
N ILE A 22 -13.04 -3.23 -12.12
CA ILE A 22 -11.94 -4.11 -12.54
C ILE A 22 -12.32 -4.94 -13.78
N LYS A 23 -13.57 -5.41 -13.89
CA LYS A 23 -14.04 -6.20 -15.04
C LYS A 23 -14.20 -5.37 -16.32
N MET A 24 -14.64 -4.11 -16.19
CA MET A 24 -14.88 -3.24 -17.34
C MET A 24 -13.60 -2.89 -18.13
N ASP A 25 -12.42 -2.93 -17.50
CA ASP A 25 -11.13 -2.65 -18.16
C ASP A 25 -10.48 -3.91 -18.77
N THR A 26 -11.09 -5.09 -18.61
CA THR A 26 -10.56 -6.38 -19.13
C THR A 26 -11.21 -6.83 -20.45
N GLY A 27 -11.91 -5.96 -21.14
CA GLY A 27 -12.60 -6.24 -22.40
C GLY A 27 -11.67 -6.39 -23.61
N GLY A 28 -10.91 -7.48 -23.68
CA GLY A 28 -10.11 -7.79 -24.87
C GLY A 28 -9.40 -9.14 -24.81
N GLY A 29 -10.12 -10.24 -25.03
CA GLY A 29 -9.46 -11.54 -25.24
C GLY A 29 -10.34 -12.77 -25.04
N ASN A 30 -11.38 -12.95 -25.86
CA ASN A 30 -12.12 -14.22 -25.91
C ASN A 30 -11.53 -15.14 -26.99
N ARG A 31 -10.81 -16.20 -26.61
CA ARG A 31 -10.69 -17.44 -27.41
C ARG A 31 -10.74 -18.69 -26.53
N ARG A 32 -11.98 -19.15 -26.34
CA ARG A 32 -12.50 -20.53 -26.41
C ARG A 32 -11.62 -21.67 -25.89
N ARG A 33 -12.16 -22.27 -24.82
CA ARG A 33 -11.85 -23.54 -24.18
C ARG A 33 -12.62 -24.67 -24.88
N GLY A 34 -11.95 -25.75 -25.29
CA GLY A 34 -12.51 -27.12 -25.36
C GLY A 34 -11.65 -27.96 -24.43
N GLY A 35 -12.13 -28.83 -23.54
CA GLY A 35 -13.31 -29.68 -23.58
C GLY A 35 -12.80 -31.10 -23.36
N GLY A 36 -12.82 -31.62 -22.12
CA GLY A 36 -12.28 -32.94 -21.78
C GLY A 36 -12.65 -33.36 -20.37
N ASN A 37 -13.71 -34.17 -20.29
CA ASN A 37 -14.35 -34.72 -19.09
C ASN A 37 -13.78 -36.11 -18.74
N ARG A 38 -13.70 -36.43 -17.44
CA ARG A 38 -13.64 -37.76 -16.75
C ARG A 38 -13.09 -37.46 -15.34
N GLY A 39 -13.68 -37.80 -14.21
CA GLY A 39 -14.68 -38.79 -13.81
C GLY A 39 -14.19 -39.31 -12.45
N GLY A 40 -14.98 -39.20 -11.38
CA GLY A 40 -14.55 -39.64 -10.04
C GLY A 40 -15.65 -39.54 -9.00
N ARG A 41 -16.19 -40.70 -8.61
CA ARG A 41 -17.30 -40.93 -7.66
C ARG A 41 -16.84 -40.92 -6.20
N GLY A 42 -17.80 -40.65 -5.30
CA GLY A 42 -17.78 -41.04 -3.87
C GLY A 42 -17.76 -39.82 -2.94
N GLY A 43 -18.60 -39.66 -1.92
CA GLY A 43 -19.67 -40.44 -1.32
C GLY A 43 -20.31 -39.55 -0.23
N LYS A 44 -21.62 -39.69 0.00
CA LYS A 44 -22.38 -38.94 1.03
C LYS A 44 -22.30 -39.66 2.38
N ALA A 45 -22.12 -38.90 3.46
CA ALA A 45 -22.53 -39.27 4.82
C ALA A 45 -23.06 -38.03 5.58
N PRO A 46 -23.97 -38.18 6.57
CA PRO A 46 -24.89 -37.11 6.99
C PRO A 46 -24.65 -36.55 8.42
N HIS A 47 -25.25 -35.37 8.66
CA HIS A 47 -25.66 -34.76 9.94
C HIS A 47 -24.61 -34.27 10.96
N GLY A 48 -24.77 -33.01 11.37
CA GLY A 48 -24.16 -32.42 12.56
C GLY A 48 -24.44 -30.91 12.66
N LYS A 49 -25.58 -30.55 13.27
CA LYS A 49 -25.81 -29.17 13.76
C LYS A 49 -24.82 -28.96 14.91
N ASN A 50 -23.96 -27.93 14.84
CA ASN A 50 -23.22 -27.50 16.01
C ASN A 50 -23.29 -25.97 16.14
N ASP A 51 -24.10 -25.61 17.13
CA ASP A 51 -24.17 -24.34 17.84
C ASP A 51 -22.83 -24.04 18.53
N GLY A 52 -22.43 -22.77 18.52
CA GLY A 52 -21.67 -22.19 19.61
C GLY A 52 -20.20 -22.61 19.75
N SER A 53 -19.30 -21.84 19.13
CA SER A 53 -18.04 -21.55 19.83
C SER A 53 -17.58 -20.11 19.55
N ARG A 54 -17.78 -19.26 20.56
CA ARG A 54 -17.14 -17.95 20.69
C ARG A 54 -15.62 -18.16 20.69
N ARG A 55 -14.97 -17.94 19.55
CA ARG A 55 -13.50 -17.91 19.49
C ARG A 55 -13.00 -16.52 19.86
N ARG A 56 -12.31 -16.50 21.00
CA ARG A 56 -11.55 -15.40 21.58
C ARG A 56 -10.80 -14.61 20.50
N SER A 57 -11.03 -13.30 20.52
CA SER A 57 -10.31 -12.28 19.77
C SER A 57 -8.80 -12.51 19.92
N ARG A 58 -8.12 -12.72 18.79
CA ARG A 58 -6.66 -12.76 18.69
C ARG A 58 -6.21 -11.35 18.35
N GLU A 59 -5.34 -10.80 19.18
CA GLU A 59 -4.60 -9.56 18.93
C GLU A 59 -4.05 -9.55 17.50
N ASN A 60 -4.61 -8.68 16.65
CA ASN A 60 -4.03 -8.36 15.36
C ASN A 60 -3.11 -7.17 15.56
N SER A 61 -1.85 -7.32 15.16
CA SER A 61 -0.76 -6.35 15.36
C SER A 61 -0.81 -5.17 14.38
N THR A 62 -1.99 -4.67 14.05
CA THR A 62 -2.18 -3.39 13.37
C THR A 62 -3.10 -2.54 14.26
N PRO A 63 -2.74 -1.28 14.55
CA PRO A 63 -3.59 -0.42 15.38
C PRO A 63 -5.01 -0.24 14.80
N TYR A 64 -5.22 -0.60 13.53
CA TYR A 64 -6.43 -0.33 12.76
C TYR A 64 -7.04 -1.57 12.08
N GLY A 65 -7.10 -2.74 12.75
CA GLY A 65 -7.88 -3.88 12.25
C GLY A 65 -7.46 -4.44 10.86
N VAL A 66 -8.19 -5.44 10.36
CA VAL A 66 -7.99 -6.04 9.00
C VAL A 66 -9.34 -6.47 8.40
N THR A 67 -10.45 -5.93 8.91
CA THR A 67 -11.80 -6.25 8.45
C THR A 67 -11.98 -5.71 7.04
N HIS A 68 -12.21 -6.62 6.10
CA HIS A 68 -12.44 -6.30 4.69
C HIS A 68 -13.94 -6.42 4.38
N ARG A 69 -14.54 -5.35 3.87
CA ARG A 69 -15.95 -5.32 3.47
C ARG A 69 -16.07 -5.55 1.95
N SER A 70 -16.53 -6.75 1.55
CA SER A 70 -16.60 -7.16 0.13
C SER A 70 -17.82 -6.58 -0.55
N GLY A 71 -17.65 -5.99 -1.75
CA GLY A 71 -18.77 -5.50 -2.58
C GLY A 71 -19.26 -4.09 -2.24
N GLU A 72 -18.55 -3.36 -1.38
CA GLU A 72 -18.91 -2.00 -0.98
C GLU A 72 -18.32 -0.94 -1.89
N SER A 73 -19.01 0.21 -1.98
CA SER A 73 -18.50 1.38 -2.69
C SER A 73 -17.36 2.02 -1.91
N VAL A 74 -16.55 2.85 -2.58
CA VAL A 74 -15.49 3.61 -1.89
C VAL A 74 -16.10 4.58 -0.87
N ALA A 75 -17.30 5.10 -1.12
CA ALA A 75 -18.01 5.96 -0.18
C ALA A 75 -18.43 5.20 1.10
N ASP A 76 -18.85 3.95 0.98
CA ASP A 76 -19.17 3.10 2.15
C ASP A 76 -17.92 2.84 2.99
N ILE A 77 -16.78 2.56 2.34
CA ILE A 77 -15.47 2.39 2.99
C ILE A 77 -15.04 3.69 3.67
N ALA A 78 -15.24 4.83 3.02
CA ALA A 78 -14.93 6.14 3.57
C ALA A 78 -15.77 6.45 4.82
N ASN A 79 -17.00 5.94 4.92
CA ASN A 79 -17.84 6.11 6.11
C ASN A 79 -17.78 4.96 7.11
N ALA A 80 -16.95 3.94 6.84
CA ALA A 80 -16.78 2.81 7.74
C ALA A 80 -16.05 3.24 9.03
N PRO A 81 -16.27 2.52 10.16
CA PRO A 81 -15.55 2.75 11.40
C PRO A 81 -14.03 2.63 11.25
N SER A 82 -13.31 3.17 12.24
CA SER A 82 -11.86 3.01 12.35
C SER A 82 -11.46 1.54 12.22
N GLY A 83 -10.46 1.29 11.37
CA GLY A 83 -9.91 -0.03 11.11
C GLY A 83 -10.70 -0.97 10.19
N GLU A 84 -11.80 -0.50 9.59
CA GLU A 84 -12.55 -1.25 8.55
C GLU A 84 -12.37 -0.65 7.14
N ARG A 85 -11.39 0.24 6.99
CA ARG A 85 -11.25 1.15 5.84
C ARG A 85 -10.19 0.63 4.87
N THR A 86 -10.44 -0.56 4.36
CA THR A 86 -9.46 -1.30 3.54
C THR A 86 -9.69 -1.08 2.05
N LEU A 87 -8.69 -0.57 1.35
CA LEU A 87 -8.65 -0.50 -0.11
C LEU A 87 -7.82 -1.66 -0.67
N LYS A 88 -8.31 -2.30 -1.73
CA LYS A 88 -7.57 -3.33 -2.45
C LYS A 88 -6.91 -2.76 -3.69
N CYS A 89 -5.69 -3.18 -3.94
CA CYS A 89 -4.94 -2.81 -5.14
C CYS A 89 -4.51 -4.06 -5.90
N SER A 90 -4.81 -4.09 -7.20
CA SER A 90 -4.38 -5.11 -8.15
C SER A 90 -3.30 -4.57 -9.09
N ALA A 91 -2.69 -5.46 -9.90
CA ALA A 91 -1.68 -5.08 -10.87
C ALA A 91 -2.21 -4.13 -11.97
N THR A 92 -3.52 -4.22 -12.27
CA THR A 92 -4.21 -3.42 -13.29
C THR A 92 -4.89 -2.18 -12.71
N THR A 93 -4.85 -1.98 -11.39
CA THR A 93 -5.40 -0.77 -10.78
C THR A 93 -4.70 0.48 -11.31
N ASN A 94 -5.50 1.44 -11.80
CA ASN A 94 -4.99 2.74 -12.20
C ASN A 94 -4.60 3.57 -10.94
N PRO A 95 -3.34 4.00 -10.80
CA PRO A 95 -2.89 4.74 -9.62
C PRO A 95 -3.64 6.03 -9.34
N LYS A 96 -4.08 6.76 -10.38
CA LYS A 96 -4.83 8.02 -10.21
C LYS A 96 -6.22 7.76 -9.63
N LYS A 97 -6.90 6.71 -10.11
CA LYS A 97 -8.21 6.30 -9.56
C LYS A 97 -8.07 5.87 -8.11
N LEU A 98 -7.06 5.05 -7.80
CA LEU A 98 -6.79 4.62 -6.43
C LEU A 98 -6.41 5.82 -5.53
N ALA A 99 -5.65 6.81 -6.04
CA ALA A 99 -5.33 8.03 -5.32
C ALA A 99 -6.59 8.82 -4.93
N GLY A 100 -7.54 8.97 -5.87
CA GLY A 100 -8.84 9.58 -5.57
C GLY A 100 -9.64 8.79 -4.53
N SER A 101 -9.58 7.46 -4.56
CA SER A 101 -10.19 6.62 -3.51
C SER A 101 -9.51 6.81 -2.15
N ILE A 102 -8.19 6.92 -2.11
CA ILE A 102 -7.45 7.19 -0.87
C ILE A 102 -7.87 8.55 -0.30
N ALA A 103 -7.92 9.60 -1.13
CA ALA A 103 -8.33 10.94 -0.72
C ALA A 103 -9.76 10.93 -0.15
N LEU A 104 -10.71 10.29 -0.84
CA LEU A 104 -12.09 10.16 -0.37
C LEU A 104 -12.17 9.46 0.99
N VAL A 105 -11.36 8.41 1.21
CA VAL A 105 -11.27 7.77 2.52
C VAL A 105 -10.62 8.72 3.54
N CYS A 106 -9.54 9.43 3.22
CA CYS A 106 -8.94 10.40 4.15
C CYS A 106 -9.89 11.51 4.60
N GLU A 107 -10.90 11.83 3.80
CA GLU A 107 -11.91 12.88 4.03
C GLU A 107 -13.25 12.36 4.59
N GLY A 108 -13.50 11.05 4.50
CA GLY A 108 -14.75 10.42 4.96
C GLY A 108 -14.94 10.42 6.48
N GLY A 109 -16.07 9.88 6.94
CA GLY A 109 -16.61 10.06 8.31
C GLY A 109 -15.64 10.19 9.48
N CYS A 110 -14.70 9.25 9.68
CA CYS A 110 -13.73 9.31 10.80
C CYS A 110 -12.39 9.99 10.46
N GLY A 111 -12.19 10.40 9.21
CA GLY A 111 -11.02 11.16 8.76
C GLY A 111 -9.69 10.39 8.77
N GLU A 112 -9.66 9.10 9.05
CA GLU A 112 -8.42 8.31 9.04
C GLU A 112 -7.94 7.99 7.61
N ALA A 113 -6.70 7.55 7.44
CA ALA A 113 -6.23 7.04 6.16
C ALA A 113 -6.51 5.52 6.03
N PRO A 114 -6.62 4.98 4.80
CA PRO A 114 -6.94 3.58 4.58
C PRO A 114 -5.77 2.62 4.86
N LEU A 115 -6.12 1.34 5.08
CA LEU A 115 -5.21 0.22 4.86
C LEU A 115 -5.25 -0.18 3.38
N ILE A 116 -4.11 -0.24 2.70
CA ILE A 116 -4.04 -0.74 1.33
C ILE A 116 -3.50 -2.17 1.31
N LEU A 117 -4.28 -3.08 0.70
CA LEU A 117 -3.90 -4.46 0.47
C LEU A 117 -3.39 -4.63 -0.96
N ALA A 118 -2.12 -5.00 -1.09
CA ALA A 118 -1.47 -5.24 -2.38
C ALA A 118 -0.73 -6.58 -2.35
N LEU A 119 -1.06 -7.47 -3.30
CA LEU A 119 -0.45 -8.79 -3.39
C LEU A 119 0.55 -8.85 -4.56
N GLY A 120 1.84 -8.90 -4.24
CA GLY A 120 2.91 -9.00 -5.23
C GLY A 120 3.35 -7.66 -5.82
N ALA A 121 4.46 -7.70 -6.55
CA ALA A 121 5.23 -6.52 -6.90
C ALA A 121 4.46 -5.48 -7.74
N SER A 122 3.72 -5.94 -8.75
CA SER A 122 2.92 -5.04 -9.60
C SER A 122 1.83 -4.32 -8.82
N CYS A 123 1.13 -5.01 -7.91
CA CYS A 123 0.11 -4.41 -7.05
C CYS A 123 0.73 -3.39 -6.09
N VAL A 124 1.85 -3.74 -5.46
CA VAL A 124 2.57 -2.83 -4.54
C VAL A 124 3.03 -1.58 -5.29
N ASN A 125 3.52 -1.73 -6.52
CA ASN A 125 3.91 -0.59 -7.36
C ASN A 125 2.74 0.35 -7.68
N GLN A 126 1.56 -0.17 -8.02
CA GLN A 126 0.39 0.68 -8.25
C GLN A 126 -0.07 1.38 -6.97
N ALA A 127 -0.06 0.68 -5.83
CA ALA A 127 -0.41 1.24 -4.53
C ALA A 127 0.54 2.37 -4.12
N VAL A 128 1.85 2.16 -4.22
CA VAL A 128 2.86 3.18 -3.90
C VAL A 128 2.72 4.41 -4.79
N LYS A 129 2.48 4.21 -6.10
CA LYS A 129 2.19 5.33 -7.02
C LYS A 129 0.93 6.09 -6.59
N ALA A 130 -0.13 5.39 -6.21
CA ALA A 130 -1.37 6.03 -5.77
C ALA A 130 -1.17 6.85 -4.48
N ILE A 131 -0.41 6.32 -3.51
CA ILE A 131 -0.04 7.06 -2.30
C ILE A 131 0.76 8.33 -2.66
N ALA A 132 1.74 8.23 -3.58
CA ALA A 132 2.53 9.38 -4.01
C ALA A 132 1.70 10.46 -4.72
N ILE A 133 0.73 10.05 -5.55
CA ILE A 133 -0.20 10.97 -6.23
C ILE A 133 -1.11 11.65 -5.20
N CYS A 134 -1.80 10.87 -4.37
CA CYS A 134 -2.70 11.39 -3.36
C CYS A 134 -1.99 12.35 -2.41
N ARG A 135 -0.77 12.00 -1.99
CA ARG A 135 0.07 12.89 -1.19
C ARG A 135 0.34 14.21 -1.88
N LYS A 136 0.73 14.19 -3.16
CA LYS A 136 1.01 15.43 -3.89
C LYS A 136 -0.22 16.35 -3.88
N ASP A 137 -1.40 15.78 -4.12
CA ASP A 137 -2.65 16.53 -4.14
C ASP A 137 -2.97 17.11 -2.74
N MET A 138 -2.79 16.33 -1.66
CA MET A 138 -3.01 16.77 -0.27
C MET A 138 -2.05 17.89 0.18
N LEU A 139 -0.86 18.00 -0.42
CA LEU A 139 0.09 19.09 -0.13
C LEU A 139 -0.36 20.43 -0.70
N GLU A 140 -1.25 20.43 -1.70
CA GLU A 140 -1.78 21.64 -2.33
C GLU A 140 -2.97 22.23 -1.54
N HIS A 141 -3.42 21.56 -0.47
CA HIS A 141 -4.50 22.03 0.40
C HIS A 141 -4.04 23.17 1.33
N ALA A 142 -5.01 23.97 1.82
CA ALA A 142 -4.74 25.11 2.70
C ALA A 142 -4.11 24.72 4.06
N ASP A 143 -4.45 23.54 4.57
CA ASP A 143 -3.83 22.91 5.74
C ASP A 143 -3.19 21.58 5.30
N PRO A 144 -1.91 21.61 4.86
CA PRO A 144 -1.28 20.47 4.23
C PRO A 144 -1.02 19.36 5.23
N THR A 145 -1.66 18.21 5.01
CA THR A 145 -1.35 16.96 5.70
C THR A 145 -0.57 16.04 4.77
N TYR A 146 0.25 15.16 5.35
CA TYR A 146 1.14 14.30 4.61
C TYR A 146 0.69 12.85 4.76
N LEU A 147 0.45 12.18 3.63
CA LEU A 147 0.14 10.76 3.65
C LEU A 147 1.42 9.93 3.87
N SER A 148 1.52 9.25 5.01
CA SER A 148 2.59 8.31 5.35
C SER A 148 2.18 6.87 5.05
N CYS A 149 3.15 5.95 5.04
CA CYS A 149 2.90 4.53 4.87
C CYS A 149 3.76 3.68 5.80
N PHE A 150 3.10 2.82 6.59
CA PHE A 150 3.65 1.87 7.54
C PHE A 150 3.52 0.44 6.96
N PRO A 151 4.52 -0.05 6.22
CA PRO A 151 4.42 -1.36 5.57
C PRO A 151 4.59 -2.50 6.58
N SER A 152 3.87 -3.60 6.38
CA SER A 152 4.00 -4.81 7.20
C SER A 152 3.78 -6.07 6.36
N PHE A 153 4.44 -7.17 6.76
CA PHE A 153 4.18 -8.48 6.15
C PHE A 153 2.93 -9.11 6.77
N ARG A 154 2.02 -9.57 5.91
CA ARG A 154 0.87 -10.36 6.34
C ARG A 154 1.29 -11.83 6.41
N GLN A 155 1.20 -12.42 7.59
CA GLN A 155 1.40 -13.86 7.75
C GLN A 155 0.14 -14.62 7.31
N HIS A 156 0.12 -15.12 6.07
CA HIS A 156 -0.75 -16.24 5.71
C HIS A 156 0.12 -17.47 5.50
N ARG A 157 -0.02 -18.46 6.39
CA ARG A 157 0.74 -19.73 6.42
C ARG A 157 0.71 -20.54 5.10
N GLU A 158 -0.17 -20.21 4.17
CA GLU A 158 -0.38 -20.95 2.92
C GLU A 158 0.18 -20.25 1.67
N GLN A 159 0.57 -18.96 1.74
CA GLN A 159 1.07 -18.22 0.58
C GLN A 159 2.58 -18.03 0.66
N LYS A 160 3.31 -18.64 -0.29
CA LYS A 160 4.79 -18.56 -0.41
C LYS A 160 5.33 -17.16 -0.78
N HIS A 161 4.45 -16.18 -0.98
CA HIS A 161 4.81 -14.79 -1.21
C HIS A 161 4.19 -13.96 -0.09
N GLY A 162 5.02 -13.44 0.82
CA GLY A 162 4.54 -12.62 1.93
C GLY A 162 3.82 -11.39 1.40
N ALA A 163 2.50 -11.37 1.50
CA ALA A 163 1.69 -10.24 1.06
C ALA A 163 2.02 -9.01 1.92
N LEU A 164 2.24 -7.86 1.29
CA LEU A 164 2.47 -6.61 1.99
C LEU A 164 1.12 -5.93 2.28
N SER A 165 0.94 -5.50 3.52
CA SER A 165 -0.06 -4.49 3.89
C SER A 165 0.62 -3.12 3.98
N LEU A 166 -0.05 -2.10 3.49
CA LEU A 166 0.41 -0.72 3.49
C LEU A 166 -0.59 0.09 4.32
N GLN A 167 -0.35 0.21 5.63
CA GLN A 167 -1.17 1.06 6.49
C GLN A 167 -0.81 2.50 6.21
N CYS A 168 -1.75 3.32 5.74
CA CYS A 168 -1.51 4.76 5.59
C CYS A 168 -1.90 5.49 6.87
N ASP A 169 -1.31 6.67 7.08
CA ASP A 169 -1.71 7.62 8.12
C ASP A 169 -1.55 9.06 7.61
N LYS A 170 -2.15 10.02 8.31
CA LYS A 170 -2.02 11.45 8.03
C LYS A 170 -1.08 12.08 9.06
N GLU A 171 0.09 12.48 8.60
CA GLU A 171 1.06 13.20 9.41
C GLU A 171 0.85 14.71 9.27
N THR A 172 1.11 15.45 10.35
CA THR A 172 1.13 16.93 10.35
C THR A 172 2.51 17.49 10.07
N LYS A 173 3.55 16.67 10.16
CA LYS A 173 4.94 17.06 9.88
C LYS A 173 5.43 16.38 8.62
N GLY A 174 5.80 17.20 7.64
CA GLY A 174 6.38 16.71 6.39
C GLY A 174 7.73 16.03 6.59
N PRO A 175 8.13 15.15 5.66
CA PRO A 175 9.49 14.63 5.65
C PRO A 175 10.48 15.76 5.35
N TRP A 176 11.75 15.53 5.64
CA TRP A 176 12.84 16.44 5.27
C TRP A 176 12.93 16.64 3.75
N SER A 177 13.43 17.81 3.34
CA SER A 177 13.71 18.13 1.94
C SER A 177 14.95 17.39 1.39
N SER A 178 15.98 17.18 2.22
CA SER A 178 17.24 16.51 1.83
C SER A 178 17.58 15.32 2.74
N SER A 179 18.14 14.27 2.15
CA SER A 179 18.65 13.07 2.83
C SER A 179 20.14 13.18 3.15
N ASP A 180 20.56 12.52 4.23
CA ASP A 180 21.97 12.32 4.56
C ASP A 180 22.52 11.05 3.87
N VAL A 181 21.64 10.08 3.60
CA VAL A 181 21.98 8.80 2.97
C VAL A 181 20.96 8.45 1.90
N ASP A 182 21.47 8.14 0.71
CA ASP A 182 20.69 7.71 -0.45
C ASP A 182 21.01 6.26 -0.81
N LEU A 183 19.98 5.41 -0.81
CA LEU A 183 20.09 3.99 -1.14
C LEU A 183 19.35 3.70 -2.44
N THR A 184 19.99 3.02 -3.39
CA THR A 184 19.33 2.58 -4.63
C THR A 184 18.96 1.10 -4.53
N VAL A 185 17.69 0.79 -4.81
CA VAL A 185 17.14 -0.57 -4.81
C VAL A 185 16.76 -0.94 -6.24
N ALA A 186 17.21 -2.12 -6.66
CA ALA A 186 16.91 -2.73 -7.95
C ALA A 186 16.08 -4.01 -7.75
N SER A 187 15.66 -4.64 -8.86
CA SER A 187 14.89 -5.90 -8.84
C SER A 187 15.63 -7.05 -8.16
N GLY A 188 16.96 -7.12 -8.31
CA GLY A 188 17.82 -8.14 -7.68
C GLY A 188 18.31 -7.81 -6.26
N THR A 189 17.97 -6.64 -5.71
CA THR A 189 18.43 -6.22 -4.38
C THR A 189 17.77 -7.07 -3.29
N ASN A 190 18.57 -7.59 -2.35
CA ASN A 190 18.05 -8.30 -1.19
C ASN A 190 17.42 -7.32 -0.18
N PRO A 191 16.10 -7.40 0.08
CA PRO A 191 15.42 -6.45 0.98
C PRO A 191 15.95 -6.48 2.41
N SER A 192 16.37 -7.64 2.93
CA SER A 192 16.90 -7.77 4.29
C SER A 192 18.23 -7.06 4.48
N SER A 193 19.06 -7.01 3.44
CA SER A 193 20.33 -6.27 3.47
C SER A 193 20.08 -4.76 3.48
N THR A 194 19.19 -4.28 2.61
CA THR A 194 18.79 -2.86 2.58
C THR A 194 18.11 -2.45 3.89
N ALA A 195 17.30 -3.32 4.49
CA ALA A 195 16.69 -3.09 5.80
C ALA A 195 17.72 -2.89 6.91
N GLY A 196 18.81 -3.66 6.91
CA GLY A 196 19.92 -3.48 7.84
C GLY A 196 20.60 -2.12 7.69
N ALA A 197 20.83 -1.68 6.45
CA ALA A 197 21.37 -0.35 6.17
C ALA A 197 20.43 0.77 6.64
N ILE A 198 19.13 0.67 6.32
CA ILE A 198 18.11 1.62 6.80
C ILE A 198 18.12 1.69 8.32
N ALA A 199 18.01 0.54 9.01
CA ALA A 199 17.95 0.49 10.47
C ALA A 199 19.21 1.06 11.11
N GLY A 200 20.40 0.74 10.59
CA GLY A 200 21.67 1.32 11.05
C GLY A 200 21.67 2.85 10.96
N LYS A 201 21.25 3.39 9.82
CA LYS A 201 21.21 4.85 9.60
C LYS A 201 20.15 5.56 10.42
N ILE A 202 19.00 4.94 10.63
CA ILE A 202 17.98 5.49 11.54
C ILE A 202 18.51 5.55 12.98
N ARG A 203 19.25 4.53 13.45
CA ARG A 203 19.89 4.53 14.78
C ARG A 203 20.91 5.65 14.93
N GLU A 204 21.67 5.94 13.88
CA GLU A 204 22.61 7.07 13.80
C GLU A 204 21.90 8.44 13.76
N GLY A 205 20.57 8.48 13.62
CA GLY A 205 19.80 9.72 13.49
C GLY A 205 19.82 10.32 12.08
N CYS A 206 20.29 9.58 11.08
CA CYS A 206 20.39 10.04 9.70
C CYS A 206 19.03 10.02 8.97
N LYS A 207 18.88 10.95 8.04
CA LYS A 207 17.78 11.03 7.08
C LYS A 207 18.04 10.11 5.89
N VAL A 208 17.24 9.06 5.74
CA VAL A 208 17.42 8.04 4.70
C VAL A 208 16.43 8.21 3.57
N ALA A 209 16.90 8.24 2.33
CA ALA A 209 16.05 8.09 1.16
C ALA A 209 16.38 6.82 0.38
N VAL A 210 15.36 6.13 -0.12
CA VAL A 210 15.51 4.92 -0.94
C VAL A 210 14.94 5.20 -2.32
N ARG A 211 15.72 5.00 -3.38
CA ARG A 211 15.29 5.13 -4.78
C ARG A 211 14.99 3.77 -5.37
N ALA A 212 13.86 3.64 -6.03
CA ALA A 212 13.50 2.42 -6.75
C ALA A 212 12.78 2.73 -8.07
N CYS A 213 13.07 1.93 -9.10
CA CYS A 213 12.43 2.02 -10.41
C CYS A 213 11.96 0.64 -10.87
N GLY A 214 10.68 0.54 -11.22
CA GLY A 214 10.05 -0.72 -11.62
C GLY A 214 9.43 -1.50 -10.46
N ALA A 215 8.54 -2.44 -10.79
CA ALA A 215 7.67 -3.08 -9.81
C ALA A 215 8.43 -3.89 -8.76
N ASP A 216 9.40 -4.72 -9.18
CA ASP A 216 10.17 -5.56 -8.26
C ASP A 216 11.08 -4.73 -7.35
N ALA A 217 11.72 -3.68 -7.90
CA ALA A 217 12.54 -2.77 -7.11
C ALA A 217 11.69 -2.02 -6.05
N VAL A 218 10.51 -1.53 -6.42
CA VAL A 218 9.56 -0.89 -5.50
C VAL A 218 9.11 -1.88 -4.42
N ASN A 219 8.79 -3.12 -4.80
CA ASN A 219 8.43 -4.16 -3.84
C ASN A 219 9.57 -4.46 -2.86
N ASN A 220 10.81 -4.53 -3.35
CA ASN A 220 11.99 -4.73 -2.51
C ASN A 220 12.24 -3.55 -1.57
N ALA A 221 12.02 -2.31 -2.02
CA ALA A 221 12.15 -1.11 -1.19
C ALA A 221 11.11 -1.10 -0.05
N VAL A 222 9.85 -1.40 -0.37
CA VAL A 222 8.77 -1.50 0.63
C VAL A 222 9.05 -2.64 1.62
N ALA A 223 9.48 -3.81 1.13
CA ALA A 223 9.86 -4.93 1.98
C ALA A 223 11.05 -4.59 2.88
N ALA A 224 12.03 -3.83 2.38
CA ALA A 224 13.18 -3.38 3.17
C ALA A 224 12.74 -2.47 4.32
N VAL A 225 11.80 -1.55 4.09
CA VAL A 225 11.24 -0.72 5.17
C VAL A 225 10.46 -1.59 6.17
N ALA A 226 9.66 -2.56 5.71
CA ALA A 226 8.93 -3.48 6.59
C ALA A 226 9.86 -4.33 7.48
N PHE A 227 10.97 -4.84 6.93
CA PHE A 227 12.00 -5.51 7.71
C PHE A 227 12.70 -4.54 8.67
N ALA A 228 13.02 -3.31 8.26
CA ALA A 228 13.65 -2.31 9.12
C ALA A 228 12.76 -1.99 10.34
N ARG A 229 11.44 -1.85 10.15
CA ARG A 229 10.47 -1.72 11.25
C ARG A 229 10.57 -2.87 12.24
N THR A 230 10.70 -4.10 11.72
CA THR A 230 10.84 -5.30 12.57
C THR A 230 12.16 -5.28 13.34
N TYR A 231 13.27 -4.88 12.71
CA TYR A 231 14.59 -4.83 13.32
C TYR A 231 14.73 -3.74 14.40
N LEU A 232 13.94 -2.67 14.28
CA LEU A 232 13.95 -1.52 15.19
C LEU A 232 12.93 -1.64 16.34
N LYS A 233 12.02 -2.63 16.26
CA LYS A 233 10.90 -2.78 17.19
C LYS A 233 11.35 -2.93 18.65
N ASP A 234 12.36 -3.76 18.91
CA ASP A 234 12.85 -4.04 20.27
C ASP A 234 13.57 -2.83 20.89
N GLU A 235 13.95 -1.84 20.09
CA GLU A 235 14.52 -0.55 20.52
C GLU A 235 13.43 0.52 20.74
N GLY A 236 12.15 0.18 20.56
CA GLY A 236 11.05 1.14 20.66
C GLY A 236 11.07 2.20 19.55
N ILE A 237 11.65 1.87 18.39
CA ILE A 237 11.69 2.74 17.21
C ILE A 237 10.76 2.17 16.15
N ASP A 238 9.81 2.97 15.67
CA ASP A 238 9.04 2.64 14.47
C ASP A 238 9.39 3.60 13.33
N VAL A 239 9.29 3.10 12.10
CA VAL A 239 9.58 3.87 10.89
C VAL A 239 8.46 3.71 9.88
N TYR A 240 8.25 4.76 9.09
CA TYR A 240 7.35 4.78 7.95
C TYR A 240 8.10 5.29 6.73
N PHE A 241 7.48 5.21 5.56
CA PHE A 241 7.98 5.91 4.39
C PHE A 241 6.95 6.85 3.82
N VAL A 242 7.46 7.83 3.07
CA VAL A 242 6.67 8.76 2.28
C VAL A 242 7.15 8.68 0.83
N PRO A 243 6.31 8.23 -0.12
CA PRO A 243 6.74 8.07 -1.51
C PRO A 243 6.56 9.37 -2.32
N GLU A 244 7.52 9.64 -3.19
CA GLU A 244 7.58 10.80 -4.10
C GLU A 244 8.02 10.35 -5.50
N PHE A 245 7.61 11.07 -6.53
CA PHE A 245 8.18 10.88 -7.87
C PHE A 245 9.38 11.79 -8.07
N GLU A 246 10.47 11.22 -8.58
CA GLU A 246 11.68 11.95 -8.94
C GLU A 246 12.00 11.67 -10.41
N LYS A 247 12.49 12.68 -11.12
CA LYS A 247 13.03 12.55 -12.47
C LYS A 247 14.52 12.29 -12.36
N GLU A 248 14.96 11.17 -12.91
CA GLU A 248 16.37 10.80 -12.95
C GLU A 248 16.83 10.82 -14.41
N PRO A 249 17.92 11.53 -14.74
CA PRO A 249 18.49 11.51 -16.07
C PRO A 249 18.98 10.10 -16.40
N VAL A 250 18.71 9.69 -17.63
CA VAL A 250 19.26 8.48 -18.25
C VAL A 250 20.29 8.96 -19.28
N GLY A 251 21.30 8.13 -19.57
CA GLY A 251 22.22 8.41 -20.67
C GLY A 251 21.49 8.79 -21.96
N ASP A 252 22.16 9.54 -22.83
CA ASP A 252 21.62 10.04 -24.11
C ASP A 252 20.51 11.09 -23.99
N GLY A 253 20.46 11.84 -22.87
CA GLY A 253 19.54 12.96 -22.67
C GLY A 253 18.10 12.54 -22.36
N GLY A 254 17.85 11.26 -22.10
CA GLY A 254 16.56 10.76 -21.64
C GLY A 254 16.33 11.02 -20.15
N GLU A 255 15.09 10.86 -19.70
CA GLU A 255 14.74 10.85 -18.28
C GLU A 255 13.87 9.64 -17.97
N ARG A 256 14.06 9.06 -16.77
CA ARG A 256 13.14 8.08 -16.21
C ARG A 256 12.51 8.62 -14.94
N THR A 257 11.28 8.21 -14.67
CA THR A 257 10.61 8.50 -13.40
C THR A 257 10.88 7.37 -12.42
N VAL A 258 11.48 7.70 -11.28
CA VAL A 258 11.71 6.79 -10.16
C VAL A 258 10.81 7.15 -8.99
N VAL A 259 10.65 6.20 -8.06
CA VAL A 259 10.00 6.45 -6.78
C VAL A 259 11.07 6.64 -5.72
N LEU A 260 11.01 7.78 -5.04
CA LEU A 260 11.82 8.11 -3.86
C LEU A 260 11.00 7.84 -2.60
N PHE A 261 11.52 7.00 -1.71
CA PHE A 261 10.93 6.70 -0.41
C PHE A 261 11.73 7.46 0.65
N ARG A 262 11.15 8.50 1.25
CA ARG A 262 11.73 9.15 2.43
C ARG A 262 11.35 8.34 3.66
N VAL A 263 12.32 7.68 4.30
CA VAL A 263 12.06 6.76 5.40
C VAL A 263 12.19 7.49 6.73
N CYS A 264 11.08 7.83 7.36
CA CYS A 264 11.01 8.68 8.54
C CYS A 264 10.81 7.87 9.83
N LYS A 265 11.29 8.42 10.95
CA LYS A 265 10.99 7.91 12.29
C LYS A 265 9.58 8.36 12.73
N ALA A 266 8.77 7.43 13.22
CA ALA A 266 7.41 7.71 13.68
C ALA A 266 7.40 8.56 14.95
N ALA A 267 6.36 9.38 15.14
CA ALA A 267 6.12 10.11 16.37
C ALA A 267 6.03 9.13 17.57
N GLY A 268 6.56 9.51 18.72
CA GLY A 268 6.59 8.66 19.92
C GLY A 268 7.68 7.57 19.93
N SER A 269 8.44 7.40 18.85
CA SER A 269 9.61 6.50 18.82
C SER A 269 10.73 6.98 19.73
N ALA A 270 11.50 6.04 20.30
CA ALA A 270 12.69 6.31 21.10
C ALA A 270 13.69 7.25 20.42
N ALA A 271 14.56 7.90 21.22
CA ALA A 271 15.59 8.79 20.72
C ALA A 271 16.67 8.03 19.93
N THR A 272 17.22 8.66 18.89
CA THR A 272 18.31 8.14 18.05
C THR A 272 19.48 9.13 18.03
N GLY A 273 20.65 8.70 17.55
CA GLY A 273 21.84 9.56 17.46
C GLY A 273 22.59 9.78 18.79
N VAL A 274 22.30 8.99 19.83
CA VAL A 274 23.04 9.02 21.09
C VAL A 274 24.17 7.98 21.02
N LYS A 275 25.25 8.32 20.31
CA LYS A 275 26.56 7.68 20.47
C LYS A 275 27.65 8.73 20.44
#